data_AF-A0A970QIH1-F1
#
_entry.id   AF-A0A970QIH1-F1
#
_cell.length_a   1.000
_cell.length_b   1.000
_cell.length_c   1.000
_cell.angle_alpha   90.00
_cell.angle_beta   90.00
_cell.angle_gamma   90.00
#
_symmetry.space_group_name_H-M   'P 1'
#
loop_
_entity.id
_entity.type
_entity.pdbx_description
1 polymer ?
#
loop_
_entity_poly.entity_id
_entity_poly.type
_entity_poly.pdbx_seq_one_letter_code
_entity_poly.pdbx_strand_id
1 'polypeptide(L)' 'YDLLEAHGYEQVPTGSNWSKAESFPETVAYAREHIAQERLAGFLQTVWKPTVMERRHRHYEAIDLIAQARKFIF' A
#
# COMPACT_ATOMS: atom_id res chain seq x y z
N TYR A 1 -6.42 -7.70 -7.21
CA TYR A 1 -7.56 -7.28 -6.37
C TYR A 1 -8.89 -7.70 -6.98
N ASP A 2 -9.04 -7.58 -8.30
CA ASP A 2 -10.30 -7.87 -9.02
C ASP A 2 -10.87 -9.27 -8.80
N LEU A 3 -10.02 -10.31 -8.72
CA LEU A 3 -10.50 -11.67 -8.44
C LEU A 3 -11.18 -11.76 -7.06
N LEU A 4 -10.58 -11.12 -6.04
CA LEU A 4 -11.13 -11.11 -4.69
C LEU A 4 -12.41 -10.28 -4.64
N GLU A 5 -12.41 -9.16 -5.36
CA GLU A 5 -13.58 -8.29 -5.48
C GLU A 5 -14.75 -9.01 -6.18
N ALA A 6 -14.50 -9.71 -7.27
CA ALA A 6 -15.50 -10.48 -8.00
C ALA A 6 -16.15 -11.60 -7.17
N HIS A 7 -15.49 -12.04 -6.09
CA HIS A 7 -16.00 -13.04 -5.16
C HIS A 7 -16.48 -12.43 -3.84
N GLY A 8 -16.50 -11.10 -3.71
CA GLY A 8 -17.05 -10.40 -2.56
C GLY A 8 -16.21 -10.48 -1.28
N TYR A 9 -14.90 -10.75 -1.40
CA TYR A 9 -14.02 -10.80 -0.23
C TYR A 9 -13.68 -9.40 0.28
N GLU A 10 -13.62 -9.25 1.61
CA GLU A 10 -12.96 -8.10 2.24
C GLU A 10 -11.46 -8.13 1.98
N GLN A 11 -10.87 -6.96 1.74
CA GLN A 11 -9.51 -6.82 1.28
C GLN A 11 -8.73 -5.82 2.12
N VAL A 12 -7.47 -6.18 2.39
CA VAL A 12 -6.43 -5.28 2.89
C VAL A 12 -5.30 -5.29 1.86
N PRO A 13 -5.37 -4.47 0.79
CA PRO A 13 -4.31 -4.40 -0.21
C PRO A 13 -2.95 -4.12 0.42
N THR A 14 -1.96 -4.92 0.03
CA THR A 14 -0.58 -4.83 0.50
C THR A 14 0.31 -4.20 -0.55
N GLY A 15 1.28 -3.39 -0.13
CA GLY A 15 2.29 -2.83 -1.02
C GLY A 15 3.64 -2.59 -0.35
N SER A 16 4.61 -2.15 -1.13
CA SER A 16 5.97 -1.87 -0.66
C SER A 16 6.67 -0.86 -1.56
N ASN A 17 7.80 -0.34 -1.10
CA ASN A 17 8.75 0.42 -1.91
C ASN A 17 9.99 -0.41 -2.30
N TRP A 18 9.85 -1.74 -2.43
CA TRP A 18 10.98 -2.63 -2.74
C TRP A 18 11.66 -2.27 -4.07
N SER A 19 10.85 -2.19 -5.14
CA SER A 19 11.31 -1.90 -6.50
C SER A 19 11.40 -0.40 -6.75
N LYS A 20 10.28 0.32 -6.55
CA LYS A 20 10.15 1.77 -6.77
C LYS A 20 9.25 2.38 -5.69
N ALA A 21 9.39 3.68 -5.44
CA ALA A 21 8.65 4.38 -4.37
C ALA A 21 7.14 4.45 -4.67
N GLU A 22 6.79 4.54 -5.95
CA GLU A 22 5.43 4.70 -6.46
C GLU A 22 4.57 3.45 -6.29
N SER A 23 5.19 2.29 -6.04
CA SER A 23 4.48 1.01 -5.93
C SER A 23 3.39 1.01 -4.86
N PHE A 24 3.61 1.63 -3.70
CA PHE A 24 2.55 1.69 -2.68
C PHE A 24 1.44 2.69 -3.04
N PRO A 25 1.73 3.96 -3.42
CA PRO A 25 0.71 4.89 -3.91
C PRO A 25 -0.11 4.37 -5.09
N GLU A 26 0.51 3.71 -6.08
CA GLU A 26 -0.18 3.14 -7.23
C GLU A 26 -1.15 2.02 -6.79
N THR A 27 -0.75 1.16 -5.84
CA THR A 27 -1.64 0.16 -5.25
C THR A 27 -2.83 0.79 -4.55
N VAL A 28 -2.61 1.87 -3.77
CA VAL A 28 -3.69 2.59 -3.08
C VAL A 28 -4.67 3.18 -4.08
N ALA A 29 -4.17 3.84 -5.13
CA ALA A 29 -5.00 4.42 -6.17
C ALA A 29 -5.85 3.36 -6.88
N TYR A 30 -5.23 2.26 -7.31
CA TYR A 30 -5.91 1.17 -7.99
C TYR A 30 -7.02 0.56 -7.11
N ALA A 31 -6.69 0.21 -5.86
CA ALA A 31 -7.63 -0.42 -4.96
C ALA A 31 -8.85 0.46 -4.66
N ARG A 32 -8.67 1.78 -4.53
CA ARG A 32 -9.78 2.71 -4.32
C ARG A 32 -10.71 2.84 -5.52
N GLU A 33 -10.19 2.64 -6.73
CA GLU A 33 -10.99 2.67 -7.96
C GLU A 33 -11.72 1.34 -8.20
N HIS A 34 -11.15 0.21 -7.77
CA HIS A 34 -11.61 -1.13 -8.18
C HIS A 34 -12.23 -1.98 -7.07
N ILE A 35 -12.08 -1.61 -5.79
CA ILE A 35 -12.64 -2.35 -4.64
C ILE A 35 -13.74 -1.50 -4.03
N ALA A 36 -14.93 -2.07 -3.83
CA ALA A 36 -16.01 -1.34 -3.18
C ALA A 36 -15.62 -0.92 -1.76
N GLN A 37 -16.03 0.29 -1.37
CA GLN A 37 -15.60 0.92 -0.11
C GLN A 37 -15.94 0.06 1.12
N GLU A 38 -17.06 -0.66 1.11
CA GLU A 38 -17.47 -1.56 2.18
C GLU A 38 -16.61 -2.81 2.32
N ARG A 39 -15.85 -3.18 1.28
CA ARG A 39 -14.91 -4.31 1.28
C ARG A 39 -13.45 -3.88 1.42
N LEU A 40 -13.15 -2.58 1.31
CA LEU A 40 -11.80 -2.04 1.48
C LEU A 40 -11.52 -1.73 2.96
N ALA A 41 -11.00 -2.72 3.69
CA ALA A 41 -10.76 -2.61 5.13
C ALA A 41 -9.54 -1.76 5.51
N GLY A 42 -8.68 -1.41 4.55
CA GLY A 42 -7.51 -0.57 4.75
C GLY A 42 -6.33 -1.03 3.90
N PHE A 43 -5.12 -0.59 4.26
CA PHE A 43 -3.89 -0.90 3.53
C PHE A 43 -2.78 -1.31 4.48
N LEU A 44 -1.90 -2.21 4.02
CA LEU A 44 -0.70 -2.61 4.75
C LEU A 44 0.54 -2.39 3.87
N GLN A 45 1.56 -1.76 4.44
CA GLN A 45 2.83 -1.53 3.75
C GLN A 45 3.98 -2.22 4.47
N THR A 46 4.94 -2.73 3.71
CA THR A 46 6.25 -3.17 4.21
C THR A 46 7.37 -2.75 3.27
N VAL A 47 8.61 -2.71 3.75
CA VAL A 47 9.77 -2.23 2.99
C VAL A 47 10.51 -3.38 2.29
N TRP A 48 10.40 -4.60 2.83
CA TRP A 48 11.17 -5.79 2.46
C TRP A 48 12.69 -5.62 2.46
N LYS A 49 13.22 -4.51 3.00
CA LYS A 49 14.67 -4.30 3.19
C LYS A 49 15.06 -4.69 4.63
N PRO A 50 16.27 -5.22 4.84
CA PRO A 50 16.76 -5.49 6.18
C PRO A 50 16.83 -4.21 7.01
N THR A 51 16.65 -4.34 8.32
CA THR A 51 16.74 -3.24 9.30
C THR A 51 18.19 -2.96 9.65
N VAL A 52 18.93 -2.41 8.68
CA VAL A 52 20.36 -2.05 8.81
C VAL A 52 20.60 -0.63 8.31
N MET A 53 21.68 0.00 8.77
CA MET A 53 21.95 1.43 8.54
C MET A 53 22.03 1.81 7.06
N GLU A 54 22.55 0.93 6.22
CA GLU A 54 22.69 1.08 4.76
C GLU A 54 21.33 1.17 4.06
N ARG A 55 20.27 0.66 4.69
CA ARG A 55 18.91 0.62 4.15
C ARG A 55 17.95 1.61 4.81
N ARG A 56 18.40 2.40 5.80
CA ARG A 56 17.55 3.33 6.56
C ARG A 56 16.69 4.26 5.69
N HIS A 57 17.24 4.74 4.57
CA HIS A 57 16.52 5.66 3.68
C HIS A 57 15.31 5.00 3.00
N ARG A 58 15.35 3.69 2.74
CA ARG A 58 14.17 2.96 2.24
C ARG A 58 13.08 2.84 3.30
N HIS A 59 13.47 2.72 4.57
CA HIS A 59 12.51 2.71 5.69
C HIS A 59 11.89 4.10 5.91
N TYR A 60 12.67 5.17 5.79
CA TYR A 60 12.14 6.55 5.86
C TYR A 60 11.23 6.88 4.69
N GLU A 61 11.64 6.57 3.45
CA GLU A 61 10.79 6.74 2.27
C GLU A 61 9.46 5.99 2.43
N ALA A 62 9.48 4.78 2.97
CA ALA A 62 8.28 4.02 3.27
C ALA A 62 7.35 4.74 4.26
N ILE A 63 7.87 5.40 5.29
CA ILE A 63 7.05 6.19 6.23
C ILE A 63 6.41 7.38 5.52
N ASP A 64 7.19 8.08 4.69
CA ASP A 64 6.70 9.24 3.92
C ASP A 64 5.60 8.83 2.93
N LEU A 65 5.73 7.68 2.28
CA LEU A 65 4.73 7.14 1.35
C LEU A 65 3.40 6.83 2.06
N ILE A 66 3.43 6.23 3.26
CA ILE A 66 2.22 6.01 4.06
C ILE A 66 1.59 7.36 4.45
N ALA A 67 2.41 8.33 4.90
CA ALA A 67 1.92 9.64 5.29
C ALA A 67 1.24 10.38 4.12
N GLN A 68 1.76 10.24 2.91
CA GLN A 68 1.14 10.75 1.69
C GLN A 68 -0.16 10.02 1.37
N ALA A 69 -0.16 8.68 1.38
CA ALA A 69 -1.35 7.87 1.09
C ALA A 69 -2.51 8.16 2.07
N ARG A 70 -2.21 8.39 3.35
CA ARG A 70 -3.23 8.74 4.36
C ARG A 70 -4.05 9.98 4.01
N LYS A 71 -3.48 10.97 3.31
CA LYS A 71 -4.19 12.18 2.86
C LYS A 71 -5.26 11.90 1.80
N PHE A 72 -5.21 10.72 1.19
CA PHE A 72 -6.14 10.30 0.16
C PHE A 72 -7.09 9.20 0.65
N ILE A 73 -6.82 8.58 1.80
CA ILE A 73 -7.65 7.51 2.38
C ILE A 73 -8.71 8.07 3.32
N PHE A 74 -8.42 9.18 4.01
CA PHE A 74 -9.34 9.94 4.88
C PHE A 74 -9.54 11.35 4.33
#